data_AF-A0A7W0V127-F1
#
_entry.id   AF-A0A7W0V127-F1
#
_cell.length_a   1.000
_cell.length_b   1.000
_cell.length_c   1.000
_cell.angle_alpha   90.00
_cell.angle_beta   90.00
_cell.angle_gamma   90.00
#
_symmetry.space_group_name_H-M   'P 1'
#
loop_
_entity.id
_entity.type
_entity.pdbx_description
1 polymer ?
#
loop_
_entity_poly.entity_id
_entity_poly.type
_entity_poly.pdbx_seq_one_letter_code
_entity_poly.pdbx_strand_id
1 'polypeptide(L)'
;MNTATKTVTANELFRMPDDGFRYELVDGELIQMTPSGGEHGAVVINLSSPLHQHVKVNKLGVVCGAETGYKLRSNPDTVLAPDISFVSAERIPASGIPQTFWTQPPDLVLRFINTYRIRRRALSTANLVGARTILQDRWS
;
A
#
# COMPACT_ATOMS: atom_id res chain seq x y z
N MET A 1 -11.77 -30.79 -12.63
CA MET A 1 -11.38 -30.77 -11.21
C MET A 1 -11.44 -29.33 -10.75
N ASN A 2 -12.27 -29.02 -9.76
CA ASN A 2 -12.44 -27.65 -9.27
C ASN A 2 -11.37 -27.43 -8.20
N THR A 3 -10.21 -26.89 -8.60
CA THR A 3 -9.14 -26.57 -7.65
C THR A 3 -9.64 -25.40 -6.82
N ALA A 4 -10.13 -25.67 -5.60
CA ALA A 4 -10.42 -24.62 -4.65
C ALA A 4 -9.09 -23.92 -4.31
N THR A 5 -8.84 -22.79 -4.97
CA THR A 5 -7.68 -21.93 -4.66
C THR A 5 -7.80 -21.55 -3.19
N LYS A 6 -6.85 -21.99 -2.36
CA LYS A 6 -6.83 -21.65 -0.95
C LYS A 6 -6.73 -20.13 -0.83
N THR A 7 -7.80 -19.48 -0.40
CA THR A 7 -7.82 -18.04 -0.16
C THR A 7 -7.04 -17.73 1.11
N VAL A 8 -6.11 -16.80 1.02
CA VAL A 8 -5.35 -16.28 2.17
C VAL A 8 -6.12 -15.11 2.76
N THR A 9 -6.19 -15.05 4.08
CA THR A 9 -6.80 -13.93 4.82
C THR A 9 -5.76 -12.86 5.15
N ALA A 10 -6.22 -11.63 5.42
CA ALA A 10 -5.34 -10.55 5.87
C ALA A 10 -4.61 -10.89 7.19
N ASN A 11 -5.25 -11.63 8.09
CA ASN A 11 -4.64 -12.06 9.34
C ASN A 11 -3.55 -13.11 9.14
N GLU A 12 -3.75 -14.04 8.20
CA GLU A 12 -2.72 -15.00 7.81
C GLU A 12 -1.54 -14.27 7.17
N LEU A 13 -1.80 -13.36 6.23
CA LEU A 13 -0.77 -12.52 5.61
C LEU A 13 0.05 -11.74 6.66
N PHE A 14 -0.61 -11.08 7.61
CA PHE A 14 0.07 -10.30 8.66
C PHE A 14 0.97 -11.16 9.57
N ARG A 15 0.67 -12.45 9.71
CA ARG A 15 1.41 -13.40 10.56
C ARG A 15 2.42 -14.23 9.78
N MET A 16 2.56 -14.01 8.47
CA MET A 16 3.56 -14.73 7.68
C MET A 16 4.97 -14.44 8.22
N PRO A 17 5.85 -15.46 8.26
CA PRO A 17 7.25 -15.23 8.61
C PRO A 17 7.90 -14.30 7.59
N ASP A 18 8.90 -13.54 8.03
CA ASP A 18 9.75 -12.78 7.13
C ASP A 18 10.64 -13.75 6.35
N ASP A 19 10.31 -13.98 5.08
CA ASP A 19 11.05 -14.80 4.13
C ASP A 19 11.87 -13.94 3.14
N GLY A 20 12.00 -12.64 3.43
CA GLY A 20 12.69 -11.68 2.57
C GLY A 20 11.85 -11.18 1.39
N PHE A 21 10.60 -11.64 1.23
CA PHE A 21 9.68 -11.13 0.24
C PHE A 21 8.60 -10.25 0.85
N ARG A 22 8.00 -9.46 -0.03
CA ARG A 22 6.84 -8.64 0.30
C ARG A 22 5.63 -9.15 -0.44
N TYR A 23 4.46 -8.96 0.15
CA TYR A 23 3.23 -9.54 -0.35
C TYR A 23 2.09 -8.52 -0.35
N GLU A 24 1.25 -8.59 -1.37
CA GLU A 24 -0.09 -8.01 -1.38
C GLU A 24 -1.12 -9.15 -1.43
N LEU A 25 -2.35 -8.84 -1.08
CA LEU A 25 -3.49 -9.75 -1.19
C LEU A 25 -4.55 -9.12 -2.09
N VAL A 26 -4.99 -9.82 -3.13
CA VAL A 26 -6.05 -9.34 -4.02
C VAL A 26 -7.12 -10.40 -4.12
N ASP A 27 -8.31 -10.10 -3.61
CA ASP A 27 -9.45 -11.02 -3.60
C ASP A 27 -9.09 -12.42 -3.07
N GLY A 28 -8.29 -12.47 -2.00
CA GLY A 28 -7.84 -13.69 -1.33
C GLY A 28 -6.63 -14.37 -1.99
N GLU A 29 -6.13 -13.84 -3.11
CA GLU A 29 -4.93 -14.34 -3.78
C GLU A 29 -3.69 -13.62 -3.29
N LEU A 30 -2.72 -14.39 -2.78
CA LEU A 30 -1.44 -13.89 -2.31
C LEU A 30 -0.54 -13.57 -3.50
N ILE A 31 -0.10 -12.32 -3.60
CA ILE A 31 0.76 -11.85 -4.68
C ILE A 31 2.13 -11.47 -4.12
N GLN A 32 3.15 -12.23 -4.49
CA GLN A 32 4.55 -11.93 -4.17
C GLN A 32 5.03 -10.69 -4.94
N MET A 33 5.77 -9.83 -4.25
CA MET A 33 6.38 -8.62 -4.77
C MET A 33 7.89 -8.78 -4.72
N THR A 34 8.57 -8.39 -5.80
CA THR A 34 10.03 -8.31 -5.82
C THR A 34 10.48 -7.05 -5.05
N PRO A 35 11.62 -7.09 -4.35
CA PRO A 35 12.23 -5.91 -3.76
C PRO A 35 12.40 -4.78 -4.79
N SER A 36 12.22 -3.54 -4.33
CA SER A 36 12.42 -2.35 -5.15
C SER A 36 13.91 -2.10 -5.41
N GLY A 37 14.25 -1.63 -6.62
CA GLY A 37 15.61 -1.21 -6.96
C GLY A 37 16.03 0.13 -6.35
N GLY A 38 17.32 0.47 -6.42
CA GLY A 38 17.88 1.68 -5.80
C GLY A 38 17.25 3.00 -6.29
N GLU A 39 16.97 3.11 -7.59
CA GLU A 39 16.29 4.29 -8.16
C GLU A 39 14.91 4.50 -7.55
N HIS A 40 14.13 3.41 -7.40
CA HIS A 40 12.82 3.49 -6.75
C HIS A 40 12.95 4.01 -5.32
N GLY A 41 13.92 3.51 -4.55
CA GLY A 41 14.21 4.00 -3.20
C GLY A 41 14.56 5.49 -3.17
N ALA A 42 15.40 5.95 -4.11
CA ALA A 42 15.77 7.36 -4.23
C ALA A 42 14.57 8.26 -4.56
N VAL A 43 13.68 7.82 -5.45
CA VAL A 43 12.47 8.58 -5.79
C VAL A 43 11.48 8.61 -4.60
N VAL A 44 11.29 7.48 -3.91
CA VAL A 44 10.43 7.41 -2.72
C VAL A 44 10.89 8.37 -1.65
N ILE A 45 12.19 8.42 -1.32
CA ILE A 45 12.68 9.31 -0.26
C ILE A 45 12.58 10.79 -0.66
N ASN A 46 12.79 11.12 -1.93
CA ASN A 46 12.69 12.48 -2.45
C ASN A 46 11.26 13.03 -2.39
N LEU A 47 10.23 12.18 -2.52
CA LEU A 47 8.84 12.61 -2.38
C LEU A 47 8.34 12.53 -0.93
N SER A 48 8.66 11.45 -0.21
CA SER A 48 8.15 11.21 1.14
C SER A 48 8.74 12.17 2.17
N SER A 49 10.01 12.57 2.07
CA SER A 49 10.64 13.48 3.03
C SER A 49 9.97 14.86 3.12
N PRO A 50 9.79 15.62 2.03
CA PRO A 50 9.11 16.92 2.11
C PRO A 50 7.64 16.78 2.47
N LEU A 51 6.96 15.72 2.01
CA LEU A 51 5.57 15.44 2.38
C LEU A 51 5.43 15.18 3.88
N HIS A 52 6.29 14.31 4.44
CA HIS A 52 6.34 14.02 5.87
C HIS A 52 6.59 15.29 6.69
N GLN A 53 7.55 16.11 6.28
CA GLN A 53 7.85 17.37 6.96
C GLN A 53 6.64 18.32 6.96
N HIS A 54 5.98 18.48 5.81
CA HIS A 54 4.78 19.31 5.71
C HIS A 54 3.65 18.80 6.61
N VAL A 55 3.35 17.50 6.56
CA VAL A 55 2.31 16.87 7.37
C VAL A 55 2.61 16.99 8.86
N LYS A 56 3.86 16.78 9.27
CA LYS A 56 4.30 16.86 10.67
C LYS A 56 4.21 18.27 11.22
N VAL A 57 4.75 19.28 10.52
CA VAL A 57 4.74 20.68 10.96
C VAL A 57 3.32 21.21 11.13
N ASN A 58 2.43 20.84 10.20
CA ASN A 58 1.05 21.32 10.19
C ASN A 58 0.08 20.40 10.97
N LYS A 59 0.59 19.34 11.62
CA LYS A 59 -0.19 18.35 12.38
C LYS A 59 -1.36 17.76 11.57
N LEU A 60 -1.14 17.49 10.29
CA LEU A 60 -2.19 17.08 9.36
C LEU A 60 -2.54 15.60 9.44
N GLY A 61 -1.71 14.78 10.10
CA GLY A 61 -1.90 13.33 10.20
C GLY A 61 -0.57 12.58 10.15
N VAL A 62 -0.56 11.45 9.44
CA VAL A 62 0.62 10.57 9.30
C VAL A 62 0.91 10.23 7.84
N VAL A 63 2.17 10.29 7.46
CA VAL A 63 2.68 9.72 6.20
C VAL A 63 3.23 8.34 6.49
N CYS A 64 2.72 7.34 5.79
CA CYS A 64 3.18 5.96 5.88
C CYS A 64 4.07 5.65 4.68
N GLY A 65 5.17 4.95 4.95
CA GLY A 65 6.08 4.38 3.95
C GLY A 65 6.30 2.90 4.25
N ALA A 66 7.47 2.37 3.85
CA ALA A 66 7.83 0.95 4.03
C ALA A 66 6.73 -0.01 3.56
N GLU A 67 5.93 0.46 2.60
CA GLU A 67 4.84 -0.26 1.99
C GLU A 67 3.86 -0.87 3.00
N THR A 68 3.40 0.01 3.89
CA THR A 68 2.37 -0.26 4.90
C THR A 68 1.11 -0.87 4.27
N GLY A 69 0.62 -1.96 4.85
CA GLY A 69 -0.57 -2.66 4.36
C GLY A 69 -1.89 -2.01 4.78
N TYR A 70 -2.84 -1.97 3.84
CA TYR A 70 -4.21 -1.50 4.00
C TYR A 70 -5.19 -2.60 3.60
N LYS A 71 -5.99 -3.10 4.55
CA LYS A 71 -7.09 -4.03 4.28
C LYS A 71 -8.29 -3.26 3.74
N LEU A 72 -8.52 -3.37 2.43
CA LEU A 72 -9.53 -2.59 1.69
C LEU A 72 -10.85 -3.33 1.50
N ARG A 73 -10.81 -4.67 1.44
CA ARG A 73 -12.00 -5.51 1.28
C ARG A 73 -11.91 -6.74 2.17
N SER A 74 -13.07 -7.30 2.48
CA SER A 74 -13.21 -8.56 3.20
C SER A 74 -14.10 -9.52 2.41
N ASN A 75 -13.84 -10.82 2.51
CA ASN A 75 -14.64 -11.89 1.91
C ASN A 75 -14.83 -11.78 0.38
N PRO A 76 -13.78 -11.97 -0.43
CA PRO A 76 -12.41 -12.31 -0.02
C PRO A 76 -11.57 -11.06 0.33
N ASP A 77 -10.55 -11.27 1.16
CA ASP A 77 -9.73 -10.18 1.68
C ASP A 77 -8.88 -9.54 0.57
N THR A 78 -8.76 -8.21 0.59
CA THR A 78 -7.79 -7.46 -0.23
C THR A 78 -6.93 -6.60 0.68
N VAL A 79 -5.61 -6.76 0.59
CA VAL A 79 -4.61 -5.96 1.31
C VAL A 79 -3.63 -5.39 0.30
N LEU A 80 -3.55 -4.07 0.19
CA LEU A 80 -2.62 -3.39 -0.72
C LEU A 80 -1.59 -2.58 0.06
N ALA A 81 -0.40 -2.46 -0.52
CA ALA A 81 0.77 -1.84 0.07
C ALA A 81 1.33 -0.79 -0.90
N PRO A 82 0.90 0.48 -0.81
CA PRO A 82 1.42 1.56 -1.64
C PRO A 82 2.84 1.96 -1.24
N ASP A 83 3.59 2.61 -2.13
CA ASP A 83 4.96 3.02 -1.83
C ASP A 83 4.98 4.17 -0.81
N ILE A 84 4.04 5.11 -0.93
CA ILE A 84 3.78 6.19 0.02
C ILE A 84 2.27 6.37 0.19
N SER A 85 1.82 6.60 1.41
CA SER A 85 0.44 6.98 1.70
C SER A 85 0.35 8.03 2.79
N PHE A 86 -0.78 8.72 2.86
CA PHE A 86 -1.08 9.67 3.94
C PHE A 86 -2.48 9.41 4.51
N VAL A 87 -2.59 9.47 5.83
CA VAL A 87 -3.85 9.38 6.58
C VAL A 87 -4.00 10.67 7.40
N SER A 88 -5.12 11.37 7.22
CA SER A 88 -5.41 12.62 7.91
C SER A 88 -5.64 12.41 9.42
N ALA A 89 -5.30 13.42 10.22
CA ALA A 89 -5.39 13.35 11.68
C ALA A 89 -6.80 13.00 12.17
N GLU A 90 -7.84 13.51 11.52
CA GLU A 90 -9.25 13.24 11.83
C GLU A 90 -9.66 11.78 11.60
N ARG A 91 -8.90 11.05 10.77
CA ARG A 91 -9.15 9.64 10.45
C ARG A 91 -8.32 8.70 11.31
N ILE A 92 -7.35 9.19 12.07
CA ILE A 92 -6.58 8.34 12.99
C ILE A 92 -7.51 7.90 14.13
N PRO A 93 -7.63 6.59 14.42
CA PRO A 93 -8.44 6.11 15.54
C PRO A 93 -8.00 6.73 16.86
N ALA A 94 -8.92 6.86 17.81
CA ALA A 94 -8.59 7.33 19.16
C ALA A 94 -7.53 6.45 19.86
N SER A 95 -7.40 5.18 19.47
CA SER A 95 -6.36 4.25 19.92
C SER A 95 -4.98 4.52 19.29
N GLY A 96 -4.87 5.48 18.37
CA GLY A 96 -3.65 5.79 17.62
C GLY A 96 -3.49 4.98 16.34
N ILE A 97 -2.27 5.03 15.79
CA ILE A 97 -1.86 4.27 14.59
C ILE A 97 -1.92 2.76 14.92
N PRO A 98 -2.60 1.94 14.08
CA PRO A 98 -2.70 0.51 14.34
C PRO A 98 -1.34 -0.19 14.24
N GLN A 99 -1.13 -1.20 15.08
CA GLN A 99 0.00 -2.13 14.96
C GLN A 99 -0.24 -3.20 13.88
N THR A 100 -1.48 -3.30 13.38
CA THR A 100 -1.90 -4.19 12.28
C THR A 100 -2.04 -3.40 10.98
N PHE A 101 -2.51 -4.06 9.91
CA PHE A 101 -2.97 -3.34 8.73
C PHE A 101 -4.03 -2.30 9.08
N TRP A 102 -3.98 -1.17 8.39
CA TRP A 102 -5.06 -0.20 8.41
C TRP A 102 -6.30 -0.84 7.80
N THR A 103 -7.46 -0.67 8.43
CA THR A 103 -8.75 -1.19 7.94
C THR A 103 -9.55 -0.16 7.16
N GLN A 104 -8.97 1.02 6.96
CA GLN A 104 -9.54 2.11 6.16
C GLN A 104 -8.53 2.52 5.09
N PRO A 105 -8.98 2.96 3.90
CA PRO A 105 -8.07 3.45 2.87
C PRO A 105 -7.35 4.73 3.34
N PRO A 106 -6.12 5.01 2.90
CA PRO A 106 -5.50 6.32 3.11
C PRO A 106 -6.23 7.43 2.33
N ASP A 107 -5.95 8.69 2.67
CA ASP A 107 -6.47 9.87 1.96
C ASP A 107 -5.72 10.16 0.65
N LEU A 108 -4.43 9.78 0.62
CA LEU A 108 -3.55 9.92 -0.54
C LEU A 108 -2.72 8.65 -0.71
N VAL A 109 -2.52 8.24 -1.97
CA VAL A 109 -1.60 7.17 -2.36
C VAL A 109 -0.70 7.66 -3.48
N LEU A 110 0.60 7.41 -3.32
CA LEU A 110 1.58 7.47 -4.40
C LEU A 110 2.09 6.07 -4.68
N ARG A 111 2.00 5.67 -5.95
CA ARG A 111 2.52 4.39 -6.44
C ARG A 111 3.34 4.63 -7.69
N PHE A 112 4.57 4.15 -7.68
CA PHE A 112 5.46 4.15 -8.82
C PHE A 112 5.21 2.88 -9.64
N ILE A 113 4.85 3.06 -10.90
CA ILE A 113 4.68 1.97 -11.84
C ILE A 113 5.96 1.90 -12.67
N ASN A 114 6.64 0.76 -12.65
CA ASN A 114 7.64 0.47 -13.68
C ASN A 114 6.95 -0.30 -14.82
N THR A 115 7.24 0.03 -16.08
CA THR A 115 6.59 -0.48 -17.29
C THR A 115 6.62 -2.01 -17.42
N TYR A 116 7.57 -2.69 -16.79
CA TYR A 116 7.60 -4.16 -16.74
C TYR A 116 6.51 -4.78 -15.85
N ARG A 117 5.93 -4.01 -14.91
CA ARG A 117 4.94 -4.45 -13.92
C ARG A 117 3.52 -4.01 -14.35
N ILE A 118 3.06 -4.56 -15.49
CA ILE A 118 1.69 -4.63 -16.02
C ILE A 118 0.73 -3.45 -15.69
N ARG A 119 0.37 -2.70 -16.75
CA ARG A 119 -0.64 -1.63 -16.84
C ARG A 119 -2.04 -1.93 -16.23
N ARG A 120 -2.40 -3.19 -15.96
CA ARG A 120 -3.72 -3.56 -15.39
C ARG A 120 -3.88 -3.34 -13.88
N ARG A 121 -2.77 -3.25 -13.11
CA ARG A 121 -2.82 -3.25 -11.62
C ARG A 121 -2.84 -1.86 -10.97
N ALA A 122 -2.39 -0.84 -11.68
CA ALA A 122 -2.44 0.54 -11.17
C ALA A 122 -3.87 1.09 -11.09
N LEU A 123 -4.72 0.70 -12.06
CA LEU A 123 -6.12 1.12 -12.13
C LEU A 123 -7.00 0.41 -11.08
N SER A 124 -6.69 -0.83 -10.69
CA SER A 124 -7.44 -1.53 -9.63
C SER A 124 -7.21 -0.91 -8.26
N THR A 125 -5.99 -0.45 -7.96
CA THR A 125 -5.71 0.26 -6.69
C THR A 125 -6.45 1.60 -6.63
N ALA A 126 -6.43 2.39 -7.72
CA ALA A 126 -7.12 3.69 -7.75
C ALA A 126 -8.63 3.58 -7.50
N ASN A 127 -9.27 2.55 -8.06
CA ASN A 127 -10.71 2.31 -7.87
C ASN A 127 -11.05 1.74 -6.48
N LEU A 128 -10.13 1.02 -5.84
CA LEU A 128 -10.36 0.38 -4.54
C LEU A 128 -10.07 1.28 -3.35
N VAL A 129 -9.19 2.26 -3.51
CA VAL A 129 -8.74 3.09 -2.39
C VAL A 129 -9.61 4.34 -2.22
N GLY A 130 -10.37 4.79 -3.24
CA GLY A 130 -11.15 6.03 -3.15
C GLY A 130 -10.31 7.30 -2.91
N ALA A 131 -8.98 7.16 -2.89
CA ALA A 131 -8.02 8.25 -2.72
C ALA A 131 -7.64 8.84 -4.08
N ARG A 132 -7.24 10.12 -4.05
CA ARG A 132 -6.54 10.71 -5.20
C ARG A 132 -5.24 9.93 -5.42
N THR A 133 -5.19 9.16 -6.50
CA THR A 133 -4.00 8.38 -6.87
C THR A 133 -3.22 9.18 -7.90
N ILE A 134 -1.97 9.52 -7.59
CA ILE A 134 -1.06 10.08 -8.59
C ILE A 134 -0.17 8.94 -9.08
N LEU A 135 -0.36 8.57 -10.34
CA LEU A 135 0.49 7.61 -11.05
C LEU A 135 1.52 8.40 -11.84
N GLN A 136 2.81 8.19 -11.56
CA GLN A 136 3.88 8.79 -12.34
C GLN A 136 4.59 7.70 -13.15
N ASP A 137 4.44 7.79 -14.48
CA ASP A 137 5.23 7.04 -15.44
C ASP A 137 6.48 7.89 -15.74
N ARG A 138 7.69 7.33 -15.65
CA ARG A 138 8.91 7.99 -16.09
C ARG A 138 9.77 7.02 -16.88
N TRP A 139 9.74 7.15 -18.21
CA TRP A 139 10.91 7.02 -19.08
C TRP A 139 10.70 7.90 -20.32
N SER A 140 11.73 8.71 -20.61
CA SER A 140 12.04 9.31 -21.91
C SER A 140 13.26 8.60 -22.45
#